data_AF-A0AAE0QBX8-F1
#
_entry.id   AF-A0AAE0QBX8-F1
#
_cell.length_a   1.000
_cell.length_b   1.000
_cell.length_c   1.000
_cell.angle_alpha   90.00
_cell.angle_beta   90.00
_cell.angle_gamma   90.00
#
_symmetry.space_group_name_H-M   'P 1'
#
loop_
_entity.id
_entity.type
_entity.pdbx_description
1 polymer ?
#
loop_
_entity_poly.entity_id
_entity_poly.type
_entity_poly.pdbx_seq_one_letter_code
_entity_poly.pdbx_strand_id
1 'polypeptide(L)' 'MIVVVVSSDLRPHVLDTRVKRGAELSTDHHLVVSWSRLQRRMPDRLGRPKRIVRICWERFIKCEVIDNNQDEEEK' A
#
# COMPACT_ATOMS: atom_id res chain seq x y z
N MET A 1 10.44 4.81 10.82
CA MET A 1 9.13 5.16 10.22
C MET A 1 8.43 3.87 9.83
N ILE A 2 7.17 3.66 10.22
CA ILE A 2 6.42 2.43 9.88
C ILE A 2 5.29 2.83 8.94
N VAL A 3 5.19 2.16 7.78
CA VAL A 3 4.13 2.36 6.79
C VAL A 3 3.46 1.03 6.51
N VAL A 4 2.14 0.98 6.62
CA VAL A 4 1.34 -0.20 6.26
C VAL A 4 0.53 0.16 5.02
N VAL A 5 0.83 -0.51 3.91
CA VAL A 5 0.13 -0.30 2.63
C VAL A 5 -0.98 -1.35 2.51
N VAL A 6 -2.22 -0.88 2.40
CA VAL A 6 -3.41 -1.73 2.29
C VAL A 6 -4.11 -1.40 0.98
N SER A 7 -4.44 -2.44 0.21
CA SER A 7 -5.23 -2.31 -1.01
C SER A 7 -6.63 -1.75 -0.71
N SER A 8 -7.20 -0.97 -1.63
CA SER A 8 -8.46 -0.25 -1.39
C SER A 8 -9.66 -1.17 -1.11
N ASP A 9 -9.67 -2.37 -1.70
CA ASP A 9 -10.65 -3.43 -1.47
C ASP A 9 -10.55 -4.07 -0.07
N LEU A 10 -9.35 -4.03 0.52
CA LEU A 10 -9.08 -4.57 1.84
C LEU A 10 -9.24 -3.53 2.96
N ARG A 11 -9.20 -2.23 2.65
CA ARG A 11 -9.37 -1.14 3.65
C ARG A 11 -10.58 -1.30 4.57
N PRO A 12 -11.78 -1.65 4.08
CA PRO A 12 -12.96 -1.82 4.95
C PRO A 12 -12.84 -3.00 5.93
N HIS A 13 -11.94 -3.94 5.66
CA HIS A 13 -11.74 -5.15 6.45
C HIS A 13 -10.69 -4.96 7.54
N VAL A 14 -9.82 -3.95 7.45
CA VAL A 14 -8.82 -3.65 8.48
C VAL A 14 -9.51 -3.00 9.67
N LEU A 15 -9.43 -3.64 10.83
CA LEU A 15 -10.00 -3.12 12.08
C LEU A 15 -9.02 -2.27 12.85
N ASP A 16 -7.75 -2.68 12.87
CA ASP A 16 -6.74 -2.00 13.67
C ASP A 16 -5.33 -2.34 13.17
N THR A 17 -4.37 -1.43 13.37
CA THR A 17 -2.94 -1.65 13.14
C THR A 17 -2.18 -1.02 14.28
N ARG A 18 -1.53 -1.84 15.10
CA ARG A 18 -0.80 -1.40 16.28
C ARG A 18 0.68 -1.73 16.17
N VAL A 19 1.49 -0.81 16.67
CA VAL A 19 2.92 -1.03 16.86
C VAL A 19 3.15 -1.44 18.30
N LYS A 20 3.72 -2.63 18.52
CA LYS A 20 4.09 -3.13 19.84
C LYS A 20 5.57 -2.78 20.10
N ARG A 21 5.78 -1.61 20.72
CA ARG A 21 7.10 -1.20 21.23
C ARG A 21 7.39 -1.98 22.51
N GLY A 22 8.53 -2.66 22.59
CA GLY A 22 8.89 -3.48 23.77
C GLY A 22 8.58 -4.98 23.64
N ALA A 23 8.16 -5.47 22.47
CA ALA A 23 8.47 -6.85 22.14
C ALA A 23 9.98 -6.93 21.96
N GLU A 24 10.66 -7.78 22.73
CA GLU A 24 12.11 -7.99 22.72
C GLU A 24 12.57 -8.56 21.37
N LEU A 25 12.56 -7.71 20.34
CA LEU A 25 13.36 -7.85 19.16
C LEU A 25 14.58 -6.99 19.44
N SER A 26 15.77 -7.57 19.42
CA SER A 26 17.06 -6.94 19.74
C SER A 26 17.50 -5.87 18.72
N THR A 27 16.55 -5.19 18.07
CA THR A 27 16.77 -4.22 17.01
C THR A 27 15.78 -3.07 17.11
N ASP A 28 16.05 -2.00 16.38
CA ASP A 28 15.19 -0.86 16.10
C ASP A 28 13.86 -1.21 15.38
N HIS A 29 13.61 -2.50 15.13
CA HIS A 29 12.38 -3.00 14.51
C HIS A 29 11.31 -3.26 15.58
N HIS A 30 10.26 -2.43 15.57
CA HIS A 30 9.07 -2.69 16.37
C HIS A 30 8.14 -3.69 15.66
N LEU A 31 7.50 -4.56 16.43
CA LEU A 31 6.44 -5.42 15.90
C LEU A 31 5.25 -4.58 15.46
N VAL A 32 4.72 -4.88 14.28
CA VAL A 32 3.48 -4.29 13.76
C VAL A 32 2.45 -5.41 13.65
N VAL A 33 1.32 -5.24 14.33
CA VAL A 33 0.21 -6.21 14.36
C VAL A 33 -1.01 -5.53 13.76
N SER A 34 -1.57 -6.11 12.70
CA SER A 34 -2.84 -5.65 12.13
C SER A 34 -3.93 -6.68 12.34
N TRP A 35 -5.12 -6.21 12.72
CA TRP A 35 -6.31 -7.03 12.85
C TRP A 35 -7.23 -6.74 11.67
N SER A 36 -7.68 -7.79 10.99
CA SER A 36 -8.58 -7.64 9.84
C SER A 36 -9.70 -8.68 9.89
N ARG A 37 -10.93 -8.27 9.54
CA ARG A 37 -12.08 -9.17 9.34
C ARG A 37 -11.95 -9.86 7.99
N LEU A 38 -11.12 -10.88 7.91
CA LEU A 38 -11.08 -11.74 6.72
C LEU A 38 -12.21 -12.76 6.80
N GLN A 39 -13.32 -12.52 6.11
CA GLN A 39 -14.20 -13.63 5.75
C GLN A 39 -13.43 -14.52 4.77
N ARG A 40 -13.23 -15.79 5.12
CA ARG A 40 -12.68 -16.77 4.18
C ARG A 40 -13.70 -17.04 3.08
N ARG A 41 -13.81 -16.14 2.11
CA ARG A 41 -14.35 -16.50 0.81
C ARG A 41 -13.34 -17.47 0.22
N MET A 42 -13.74 -18.73 0.06
CA MET A 42 -13.00 -19.69 -0.74
C MET A 42 -12.61 -18.97 -2.02
N PRO A 43 -11.33 -18.89 -2.42
CA PRO A 43 -10.96 -18.20 -3.64
C PRO A 43 -11.79 -18.83 -4.75
N ASP A 44 -12.72 -18.07 -5.31
CA ASP A 44 -13.64 -18.54 -6.34
C ASP A 44 -12.77 -19.16 -7.42
N ARG A 45 -12.89 -20.49 -7.51
CA ARG A 45 -12.27 -21.43 -8.44
C ARG A 45 -11.09 -20.81 -9.22
N LEU A 46 -9.87 -21.24 -8.90
CA LEU A 46 -8.63 -20.96 -9.67
C LEU A 46 -8.66 -21.56 -11.11
N GLY A 47 -9.78 -21.47 -11.83
CA GLY A 47 -9.96 -21.96 -13.19
C GLY A 47 -9.33 -21.06 -14.25
N ARG A 48 -8.87 -19.86 -13.88
CA ARG A 48 -8.03 -19.02 -14.75
C ARG A 48 -6.65 -18.82 -14.10
N PRO A 49 -5.55 -19.06 -14.82
CA PRO A 49 -4.22 -18.79 -14.31
C PRO A 49 -4.12 -17.30 -13.95
N LYS A 50 -3.65 -17.01 -12.73
CA LYS A 50 -3.36 -15.64 -12.29
C LYS A 50 -2.43 -15.01 -13.32
N ARG A 51 -2.88 -13.95 -13.99
CA ARG A 51 -1.99 -13.13 -14.85
C ARG A 51 -0.96 -12.48 -13.93
N ILE A 52 0.27 -12.99 -13.95
CA ILE A 52 1.41 -12.38 -13.27
C ILE A 52 1.77 -11.14 -14.08
N VAL A 53 1.52 -9.96 -13.51
CA VAL A 53 1.96 -8.68 -14.10
C VAL A 53 3.21 -8.24 -13.35
N ARG A 54 4.32 -8.05 -14.07
CA ARG A 54 5.51 -7.40 -13.53
C ARG A 54 5.31 -5.89 -13.64
N ILE A 55 5.24 -5.20 -12.51
CA ILE A 55 5.11 -3.74 -12.45
C ILE A 55 6.49 -3.16 -12.09
N CYS A 56 7.00 -2.22 -12.90
CA CYS A 56 8.20 -1.44 -12.56
C CYS A 56 7.82 -0.28 -11.63
N TRP A 57 8.12 -0.44 -10.36
CA TRP A 57 7.80 0.52 -9.30
C TRP A 57 8.55 1.86 -9.42
N GLU A 58 9.69 1.89 -10.10
CA GLU A 58 10.50 3.11 -10.32
C GLU A 58 9.73 4.19 -11.11
N ARG A 59 8.77 3.80 -11.97
CA ARG A 59 8.03 4.73 -12.82
C ARG A 59 6.90 5.46 -12.09
N PHE A 60 6.47 4.98 -10.92
CA PHE A 60 5.42 5.61 -10.12
C PHE A 60 5.90 6.86 -9.37
N ILE A 61 7.21 7.02 -9.16
CA ILE A 61 7.77 8.17 -8.42
C ILE A 61 7.83 9.44 -9.29
N LYS A 62 7.68 9.33 -10.63
CA LYS A 62 7.94 10.45 -11.56
C LYS A 62 6.73 11.33 -11.90
N CYS A 63 5.67 11.33 -11.09
CA CYS A 63 4.50 12.17 -11.32
C CYS A 63 4.40 13.32 -10.32
N GLU A 64 5.39 14.21 -10.28
CA GLU A 64 5.21 15.60 -9.84
C GLU A 64 6.20 16.47 -10.64
N VAL A 65 5.69 17.18 -11.63
CA VAL A 65 5.95 18.58 -12.04
C VAL A 65 5.26 18.71 -13.40
N ILE A 66 3.97 19.04 -13.39
CA ILE A 66 3.35 19.72 -14.53
C ILE A 66 3.68 21.20 -14.27
N ASP A 67 4.70 21.72 -14.96
CA ASP A 67 4.95 23.16 -15.00
C ASP A 67 3.78 23.81 -15.75
N ASN A 68 2.79 24.31 -15.01
CA ASN A 68 1.80 25.23 -15.55
C ASN A 68 2.45 26.62 -15.66
N ASN A 69 3.32 26.80 -16.65
CA ASN A 69 3.71 28.13 -17.12
C ASN A 69 3.10 28.31 -18.51
N GLN A 70 1.81 28.66 -18.51
CA GLN A 70 1.17 29.30 -19.65
C GLN A 70 1.28 30.81 -19.42
N ASP A 71 2.11 31.44 -20.25
CA ASP A 71 1.91 32.75 -20.89
C ASP A 71 1.17 33.84 -20.09
N GLU A 72 1.92 34.72 -19.45
CA GLU A 72 1.53 36.13 -19.31
C GLU A 72 2.73 37.05 -19.60
N GLU A 73 2.91 37.42 -20.88
CA GLU A 73 3.51 38.71 -21.25
C GLU A 73 3.00 39.14 -22.64
N GLU A 74 1.79 39.72 -22.68
CA GLU A 74 1.43 40.70 -23.70
C GLU A 74 0.64 41.83 -23.02
N LYS A 75 1.34 42.90 -22.63
CA LYS A 75 1.01 44.28 -22.99
C LYS A 75 2.04 45.29 -22.49
#